data_AF-A0A401VTF2-F1
#
_entry.id   AF-A0A401VTF2-F1
#
_cell.length_a   1.000
_cell.length_b   1.000
_cell.length_c   1.000
_cell.angle_alpha   90.00
_cell.angle_beta   90.00
_cell.angle_gamma   90.00
#
_symmetry.space_group_name_H-M   'P 1'
#
loop_
_entity.id
_entity.type
_entity.pdbx_description
1 polymer ?
#
loop_
_entity_poly.entity_id
_entity_poly.type
_entity_poly.pdbx_seq_one_letter_code
_entity_poly.pdbx_strand_id
1 'polypeptide(L)'
;MPPRPRRRTGRGQRRELNEAARLTDQLQAVGFTKRDVARILGRDPSLVSQFYTKNKGAAFVPALTHVLTAIQTAGITEITELTALAAPHITRRTTATGTRARVRSKAVLITPTGTGTGRVGSQAIASGSTRLRPLIAEAARQHLRLAFTVRINKTGYLHSSGSHTDSPGIRRDVIQRADHTEERSYGSAATGGFAATDIAARVDAAGGDVTAAIHQWLTETGRIDPAAHITHLEIRTWRPR
;
A
#
# COMPACT_ATOMS: atom_id res chain seq x y z
N MET A 1 -6.13 -43.28 1.88
CA MET A 1 -6.81 -42.30 1.00
C MET A 1 -5.99 -42.14 -0.27
N PRO A 2 -6.59 -42.22 -1.48
CA PRO A 2 -5.85 -41.97 -2.70
C PRO A 2 -5.60 -40.45 -2.87
N PRO A 3 -4.54 -40.04 -3.59
CA PRO A 3 -4.20 -38.64 -3.78
C PRO A 3 -5.27 -37.95 -4.66
N ARG A 4 -5.76 -36.81 -4.18
CA ARG A 4 -6.74 -35.97 -4.90
C ARG A 4 -6.17 -35.53 -6.26
N PRO A 5 -6.88 -35.73 -7.38
CA PRO A 5 -6.40 -35.32 -8.68
C PRO A 5 -6.37 -33.79 -8.78
N ARG A 6 -5.21 -33.25 -9.19
CA ARG A 6 -5.03 -31.84 -9.56
C ARG A 6 -6.05 -31.48 -10.63
N ARG A 7 -6.99 -30.61 -10.27
CA ARG A 7 -7.99 -30.02 -11.16
C ARG A 7 -7.26 -29.21 -12.25
N ARG A 8 -6.98 -29.87 -13.37
CA ARG A 8 -6.57 -29.23 -14.64
C ARG A 8 -7.66 -28.23 -14.98
N THR A 9 -7.34 -26.95 -14.84
CA THR A 9 -8.12 -25.83 -15.35
C THR A 9 -8.39 -26.06 -16.83
N GLY A 10 -9.67 -26.10 -17.20
CA GLY A 10 -10.12 -26.22 -18.58
C GLY A 10 -9.51 -25.15 -19.47
N ARG A 11 -8.71 -25.59 -20.44
CA ARG A 11 -8.63 -25.00 -21.77
C ARG A 11 -10.05 -25.05 -22.36
N GLY A 12 -10.59 -23.94 -22.86
CA GLY A 12 -11.72 -24.01 -23.80
C GLY A 12 -13.00 -23.23 -23.47
N GLN A 13 -12.96 -22.15 -22.70
CA GLN A 13 -13.91 -21.06 -22.91
C GLN A 13 -13.09 -19.85 -23.35
N ARG A 14 -13.23 -19.45 -24.61
CA ARG A 14 -12.84 -18.09 -25.05
C ARG A 14 -13.66 -17.16 -24.16
N ARG A 15 -13.11 -16.75 -23.02
CA ARG A 15 -13.62 -15.61 -22.28
C ARG A 15 -13.71 -14.50 -23.30
N GLU A 16 -14.92 -14.03 -23.57
CA GLU A 16 -15.12 -12.85 -24.41
C GLU A 16 -14.18 -11.78 -23.89
N LEU A 17 -13.23 -11.39 -24.74
CA LEU A 17 -12.29 -10.35 -24.39
C LEU A 17 -13.10 -9.10 -24.11
N ASN A 18 -12.79 -8.48 -22.99
CA ASN A 18 -13.43 -7.22 -22.68
C ASN A 18 -12.99 -6.15 -23.67
N GLU A 19 -13.74 -5.07 -23.72
CA GLU A 19 -13.54 -4.03 -24.73
C GLU A 19 -12.13 -3.44 -24.71
N ALA A 20 -11.57 -3.20 -23.51
CA ALA A 20 -10.20 -2.74 -23.37
C ALA A 20 -9.17 -3.73 -23.94
N ALA A 21 -9.36 -5.03 -23.73
CA ALA A 21 -8.51 -6.08 -24.29
C ALA A 21 -8.65 -6.16 -25.82
N ARG A 22 -9.87 -6.05 -26.36
CA ARG A 22 -10.11 -6.02 -27.82
C ARG A 22 -9.45 -4.82 -28.49
N LEU A 23 -9.55 -3.63 -27.89
CA LEU A 23 -8.88 -2.43 -28.39
C LEU A 23 -7.35 -2.55 -28.29
N THR A 24 -6.84 -3.14 -27.21
CA THR A 24 -5.41 -3.41 -27.05
C THR A 24 -4.89 -4.44 -28.07
N ASP A 25 -5.71 -5.42 -28.47
CA ASP A 25 -5.35 -6.35 -29.55
C ASP A 25 -5.28 -5.65 -30.91
N GLN A 26 -6.17 -4.70 -31.19
CA GLN A 26 -6.10 -3.90 -32.41
C GLN A 26 -4.84 -3.02 -32.45
N LEU A 27 -4.45 -2.42 -31.32
CA LEU A 27 -3.19 -1.68 -31.22
C LEU A 27 -1.97 -2.59 -31.40
N GLN A 28 -2.01 -3.82 -30.89
CA GLN A 28 -0.95 -4.81 -31.12
C GLN A 28 -0.88 -5.25 -32.58
N ALA A 29 -2.02 -5.37 -33.27
CA ALA A 29 -2.07 -5.75 -34.69
C ALA A 29 -1.38 -4.71 -35.59
N VAL A 30 -1.34 -3.44 -35.18
CA VAL A 30 -0.63 -2.36 -35.88
C VAL A 30 0.79 -2.11 -35.33
N GLY A 31 1.31 -3.02 -34.49
CA GLY A 31 2.72 -3.05 -34.09
C GLY A 31 3.04 -2.54 -32.68
N PHE A 32 2.07 -2.05 -31.90
CA PHE A 32 2.36 -1.58 -30.53
C PHE A 32 2.47 -2.74 -29.55
N THR A 33 3.52 -2.76 -28.72
CA THR A 33 3.61 -3.77 -27.66
C THR A 33 2.70 -3.41 -26.49
N LYS A 34 2.39 -4.38 -25.61
CA LYS A 34 1.70 -4.10 -24.34
C LYS A 34 2.42 -3.07 -23.47
N ARG A 35 3.74 -2.95 -23.61
CA ARG A 35 4.55 -1.96 -22.90
C ARG A 35 4.32 -0.56 -23.47
N ASP A 36 4.18 -0.44 -24.79
CA ASP A 36 3.90 0.83 -25.45
C ASP A 36 2.49 1.30 -25.14
N VAL A 37 1.50 0.40 -25.20
CA VAL A 37 0.13 0.70 -24.77
C VAL A 37 0.10 1.15 -23.30
N ALA A 38 0.87 0.50 -22.42
CA ALA A 38 0.99 0.93 -21.03
C ALA A 38 1.59 2.34 -20.90
N ARG A 39 2.61 2.66 -21.72
CA ARG A 39 3.25 3.99 -21.76
C ARG A 39 2.26 5.06 -22.24
N ILE A 40 1.52 4.79 -23.32
CA ILE A 40 0.46 5.67 -23.84
C ILE A 40 -0.58 5.99 -22.77
N LEU A 41 -0.96 4.99 -21.97
CA LEU A 41 -1.92 5.18 -20.88
C LEU A 41 -1.32 5.77 -19.59
N GLY A 42 0.00 5.98 -19.53
CA GLY A 42 0.70 6.39 -18.30
C GLY A 42 0.54 5.38 -17.16
N ARG A 43 0.61 4.08 -17.45
CA ARG A 43 0.39 2.98 -16.49
C ARG A 43 1.48 1.91 -16.60
N ASP A 44 1.48 1.00 -15.62
CA ASP A 44 2.37 -0.15 -15.62
C ASP A 44 1.88 -1.27 -16.58
N PRO A 45 2.76 -1.98 -17.31
CA PRO A 45 2.38 -3.07 -18.22
C PRO A 45 1.58 -4.21 -17.56
N SER A 46 1.72 -4.40 -16.24
CA SER A 46 0.90 -5.33 -15.46
C SER A 46 -0.59 -4.98 -15.54
N LEU A 47 -0.94 -3.68 -15.60
CA LEU A 47 -2.32 -3.26 -15.72
C LEU A 47 -2.92 -3.67 -17.06
N VAL A 48 -2.19 -3.49 -18.16
CA VAL A 48 -2.61 -3.92 -19.51
C VAL A 48 -2.79 -5.43 -19.55
N SER A 49 -1.90 -6.19 -18.92
CA SER A 49 -2.04 -7.65 -18.77
C SER A 49 -3.31 -8.05 -17.97
N GLN A 50 -3.80 -7.19 -17.09
CA GLN A 50 -5.02 -7.41 -16.33
C GLN A 50 -6.30 -7.17 -17.14
N PHE A 51 -6.22 -6.53 -18.32
CA PHE A 51 -7.38 -6.42 -19.22
C PHE A 51 -7.84 -7.81 -19.65
N TYR A 52 -6.88 -8.64 -20.07
CA TYR A 52 -7.10 -10.02 -20.51
C TYR A 52 -7.44 -10.98 -19.36
N THR A 53 -6.76 -10.85 -18.23
CA THR A 53 -6.81 -11.88 -17.17
C THR A 53 -7.86 -11.60 -16.10
N LYS A 54 -8.15 -10.33 -15.81
CA LYS A 54 -8.98 -9.89 -14.68
C LYS A 54 -10.19 -9.07 -15.09
N ASN A 55 -10.50 -9.01 -16.39
CA ASN A 55 -11.59 -8.20 -16.94
C ASN A 55 -11.54 -6.73 -16.47
N LYS A 56 -10.33 -6.16 -16.34
CA LYS A 56 -10.13 -4.73 -16.00
C LYS A 56 -10.06 -3.89 -17.27
N GLY A 57 -10.06 -2.56 -17.12
CA GLY A 57 -9.73 -1.67 -18.23
C GLY A 57 -10.88 -0.80 -18.73
N ALA A 58 -12.11 -0.97 -18.22
CA ALA A 58 -13.27 -0.18 -18.65
C ALA A 58 -13.02 1.34 -18.61
N ALA A 59 -12.33 1.84 -17.58
CA ALA A 59 -12.00 3.26 -17.45
C ALA A 59 -10.99 3.80 -18.49
N PHE A 60 -10.34 2.91 -19.25
CA PHE A 60 -9.37 3.25 -20.29
C PHE A 60 -9.93 3.04 -21.70
N VAL A 61 -11.15 2.49 -21.85
CA VAL A 61 -11.78 2.27 -23.15
C VAL A 61 -11.85 3.57 -23.97
N PRO A 62 -12.33 4.72 -23.43
CA PRO A 62 -12.36 5.96 -24.20
C PRO A 62 -10.98 6.37 -24.71
N ALA A 63 -9.96 6.30 -23.84
CA ALA A 63 -8.58 6.62 -24.22
C ALA A 63 -8.03 5.69 -25.30
N LEU A 64 -8.27 4.38 -25.18
CA LEU A 64 -7.84 3.39 -26.17
C LEU A 64 -8.53 3.60 -27.53
N THR A 65 -9.82 3.94 -27.53
CA THR A 65 -10.57 4.25 -28.75
C THR A 65 -10.00 5.48 -29.44
N HIS A 66 -9.78 6.58 -28.70
CA HIS A 66 -9.19 7.80 -29.27
C HIS A 66 -7.80 7.58 -29.84
N VAL A 67 -6.95 6.81 -29.15
CA VAL A 67 -5.62 6.42 -29.64
C VAL A 67 -5.73 5.61 -30.93
N LEU A 68 -6.61 4.61 -30.96
CA LEU A 68 -6.81 3.78 -32.15
C LEU A 68 -7.33 4.60 -33.33
N THR A 69 -8.30 5.50 -33.11
CA THR A 69 -8.78 6.42 -34.13
C THR A 69 -7.65 7.32 -34.64
N ALA A 70 -6.84 7.92 -33.76
CA ALA A 70 -5.72 8.75 -34.16
C ALA A 70 -4.69 8.01 -35.03
N ILE A 71 -4.41 6.74 -34.72
CA ILE A 71 -3.55 5.89 -35.54
C ILE A 71 -4.19 5.62 -36.90
N GLN A 72 -5.48 5.25 -36.93
CA GLN A 72 -6.18 4.82 -38.14
C GLN A 72 -6.52 5.96 -39.09
N THR A 73 -6.85 7.15 -38.58
CA THR A 73 -7.34 8.27 -39.39
C THR A 73 -6.29 9.35 -39.62
N ALA A 74 -5.45 9.64 -38.62
CA ALA A 74 -4.44 10.69 -38.68
C ALA A 74 -3.01 10.14 -38.87
N GLY A 75 -2.82 8.82 -38.85
CA GLY A 75 -1.51 8.19 -39.05
C GLY A 75 -0.51 8.47 -37.93
N ILE A 76 -0.97 8.90 -36.76
CA ILE A 76 -0.10 9.24 -35.64
C ILE A 76 0.50 7.96 -35.06
N THR A 77 1.82 7.86 -35.05
CA THR A 77 2.55 6.69 -34.54
C THR A 77 3.44 7.00 -33.33
N GLU A 78 3.74 8.28 -33.11
CA GLU A 78 4.61 8.72 -32.01
C GLU A 78 3.96 8.53 -30.64
N ILE A 79 4.65 7.82 -29.74
CA ILE A 79 4.10 7.42 -28.44
C ILE A 79 3.81 8.63 -27.56
N THR A 80 4.65 9.67 -27.61
CA THR A 80 4.46 10.91 -26.83
C THR A 80 3.19 11.64 -27.25
N GLU A 81 2.92 11.72 -28.56
CA GLU A 81 1.70 12.32 -29.10
C GLU A 81 0.45 11.49 -28.74
N LEU A 82 0.53 10.16 -28.91
CA LEU A 82 -0.55 9.26 -28.50
C LEU A 82 -0.82 9.33 -26.99
N THR A 83 0.21 9.54 -26.17
CA THR A 83 0.07 9.75 -24.72
C THR A 83 -0.69 11.04 -24.42
N ALA A 84 -0.34 12.14 -25.10
CA ALA A 84 -1.01 13.42 -24.96
C ALA A 84 -2.48 13.35 -25.38
N LEU A 85 -2.79 12.60 -26.46
CA LEU A 85 -4.15 12.34 -26.92
C LEU A 85 -4.94 11.46 -25.96
N ALA A 86 -4.31 10.45 -25.34
CA ALA A 86 -4.98 9.56 -24.40
C ALA A 86 -5.34 10.24 -23.08
N ALA A 87 -4.47 11.14 -22.58
CA ALA A 87 -4.54 11.68 -21.22
C ALA A 87 -5.89 12.30 -20.82
N PRO A 88 -6.57 13.11 -21.65
CA PRO A 88 -7.88 13.69 -21.31
C PRO A 88 -8.98 12.65 -21.10
N HIS A 89 -8.83 11.45 -21.70
CA HIS A 89 -9.85 10.39 -21.71
C HIS A 89 -9.61 9.31 -20.64
N ILE A 90 -8.55 9.43 -19.84
CA ILE A 90 -8.25 8.49 -18.77
C ILE A 90 -8.94 8.94 -17.48
N THR A 91 -10.06 8.28 -17.16
CA THR A 91 -10.83 8.60 -15.96
C THR A 91 -10.42 7.74 -14.77
N ARG A 92 -10.49 8.33 -13.57
CA ARG A 92 -10.27 7.59 -12.33
C ARG A 92 -11.51 6.74 -12.05
N ARG A 93 -11.30 5.47 -11.68
CA ARG A 93 -12.41 4.60 -11.25
C ARG A 93 -13.18 5.25 -10.10
N THR A 94 -14.50 5.22 -10.17
CA THR A 94 -15.40 5.61 -9.07
C THR A 94 -15.85 4.38 -8.26
N THR A 95 -16.28 4.58 -7.02
CA THR A 95 -16.98 3.57 -6.23
C THR A 95 -18.41 3.42 -6.75
N ALA A 96 -19.13 2.37 -6.32
CA ALA A 96 -20.54 2.20 -6.67
C ALA A 96 -21.41 3.43 -6.30
N THR A 97 -20.98 4.20 -5.31
CA THR A 97 -21.59 5.45 -4.85
C THR A 97 -21.11 6.72 -5.59
N GLY A 98 -20.37 6.59 -6.70
CA GLY A 98 -19.90 7.71 -7.52
C GLY A 98 -18.66 8.45 -6.99
N THR A 99 -18.25 8.24 -5.74
CA THR A 99 -17.01 8.82 -5.18
C THR A 99 -15.76 8.28 -5.89
N ARG A 100 -14.72 9.13 -6.06
CA ARG A 100 -13.43 8.68 -6.63
C ARG A 100 -12.85 7.54 -5.79
N ALA A 101 -12.57 6.40 -6.43
CA ALA A 101 -12.00 5.25 -5.73
C ALA A 101 -10.63 5.62 -5.15
N ARG A 102 -10.45 5.33 -3.86
CA ARG A 102 -9.19 5.57 -3.16
C ARG A 102 -8.09 4.74 -3.82
N VAL A 103 -7.05 5.42 -4.31
CA VAL A 103 -5.83 4.74 -4.77
C VAL A 103 -5.12 4.22 -3.53
N ARG A 104 -4.87 2.92 -3.47
CA ARG A 104 -3.97 2.33 -2.49
C ARG A 104 -2.54 2.72 -2.90
N SER A 105 -2.13 3.94 -2.56
CA SER A 105 -0.78 4.42 -2.83
C SER A 105 0.22 3.62 -2.00
N LYS A 106 1.26 3.14 -2.67
CA LYS A 106 2.50 2.67 -2.04
C LYS A 106 3.43 3.87 -1.96
N ALA A 107 3.05 4.88 -1.18
CA ALA A 107 3.89 6.04 -0.91
C ALA A 107 3.51 6.62 0.43
N VAL A 108 4.47 6.47 1.34
CA VAL A 108 4.55 7.04 2.65
C VAL A 108 5.06 8.46 2.45
N LEU A 109 4.19 9.47 2.58
CA LEU A 109 4.56 10.88 2.48
C LEU A 109 3.74 11.66 3.51
N ILE A 110 4.43 12.51 4.27
CA ILE A 110 3.79 13.51 5.10
C ILE A 110 3.09 14.48 4.16
N THR A 111 1.78 14.63 4.34
CA THR A 111 0.96 15.58 3.60
C THR A 111 1.42 17.01 3.89
N PRO A 112 1.09 17.99 3.02
CA PRO A 112 1.35 19.41 3.31
C PRO A 112 0.76 19.88 4.65
N THR A 113 -0.32 19.22 5.11
CA THR A 113 -0.92 19.47 6.43
C THR A 113 -0.12 18.92 7.61
N GLY A 114 1.07 18.35 7.37
CA GLY A 114 1.95 17.82 8.40
C GLY A 114 1.46 16.52 9.02
N THR A 115 0.65 15.74 8.29
CA THR A 115 0.21 14.40 8.71
C THR A 115 0.76 13.32 7.81
N GLY A 116 1.28 12.24 8.37
CA GLY A 116 1.86 11.14 7.61
C GLY A 116 1.48 9.79 8.19
N THR A 117 1.35 8.77 7.35
CA THR A 117 1.09 7.40 7.79
C THR A 117 1.86 6.40 6.93
N GLY A 118 2.44 5.39 7.57
CA GLY A 118 3.12 4.28 6.90
C GLY A 118 2.78 2.96 7.56
N ARG A 119 2.52 1.92 6.76
CA ARG A 119 2.08 0.60 7.26
C ARG A 119 2.86 -0.52 6.61
N VAL A 120 3.27 -1.50 7.41
CA VAL A 120 4.09 -2.64 6.98
C VAL A 120 3.59 -3.95 7.57
N GLY A 121 3.60 -5.00 6.76
CA GLY A 121 3.25 -6.36 7.17
C GLY A 121 4.48 -7.26 7.18
N SER A 122 4.26 -8.53 7.54
CA SER A 122 5.30 -9.55 7.80
C SER A 122 6.49 -9.56 6.84
N GLN A 123 6.27 -9.47 5.53
CA GLN A 123 7.38 -9.47 4.55
C GLN A 123 8.36 -8.31 4.75
N ALA A 124 7.88 -7.13 5.12
CA ALA A 124 8.72 -5.96 5.34
C ALA A 124 9.26 -5.90 6.78
N ILE A 125 8.58 -6.52 7.75
CA ILE A 125 9.12 -6.70 9.11
C ILE A 125 10.44 -7.47 9.04
N ALA A 126 10.48 -8.57 8.27
CA ALA A 126 11.67 -9.41 8.13
C ALA A 126 12.89 -8.66 7.54
N SER A 127 12.67 -7.57 6.80
CA SER A 127 13.73 -6.69 6.28
C SER A 127 13.85 -5.38 7.08
N GLY A 128 13.48 -5.40 8.36
CA GLY A 128 13.65 -4.29 9.29
C GLY A 128 12.73 -3.08 9.06
N SER A 129 11.70 -3.23 8.21
CA SER A 129 10.73 -2.18 7.90
C SER A 129 11.37 -0.87 7.40
N THR A 130 12.56 -0.94 6.81
CA THR A 130 13.40 0.20 6.37
C THR A 130 12.65 1.23 5.54
N ARG A 131 11.62 0.82 4.80
CA ARG A 131 10.74 1.72 4.04
C ARG A 131 9.94 2.73 4.89
N LEU A 132 9.85 2.54 6.21
CA LEU A 132 9.26 3.50 7.14
C LEU A 132 10.28 4.58 7.58
N ARG A 133 11.58 4.34 7.44
CA ARG A 133 12.62 5.25 7.88
C ARG A 133 12.48 6.66 7.27
N PRO A 134 12.20 6.84 5.96
CA PRO A 134 12.01 8.18 5.40
C PRO A 134 10.85 8.95 6.03
N LEU A 135 9.78 8.26 6.46
CA LEU A 135 8.67 8.90 7.17
C LEU A 135 9.11 9.48 8.51
N ILE A 136 9.86 8.67 9.26
CA ILE A 136 10.29 8.98 10.61
C ILE A 136 11.33 10.10 10.55
N ALA A 137 12.28 10.01 9.61
CA ALA A 137 13.29 11.04 9.38
C ALA A 137 12.66 12.38 8.99
N GLU A 138 11.70 12.38 8.07
CA GLU A 138 11.01 13.62 7.67
C GLU A 138 10.12 14.17 8.79
N ALA A 139 9.46 13.30 9.56
CA ALA A 139 8.71 13.71 10.74
C ALA A 139 9.62 14.34 11.81
N ALA A 140 10.81 13.79 12.03
CA ALA A 140 11.80 14.33 12.94
C ALA A 140 12.31 15.70 12.48
N ARG A 141 12.63 15.83 11.18
CA ARG A 141 13.04 17.10 10.57
C ARG A 141 11.99 18.21 10.73
N GLN A 142 10.71 17.84 10.70
CA GLN A 142 9.59 18.76 10.90
C GLN A 142 9.12 18.86 12.36
N HIS A 143 9.85 18.27 13.33
CA HIS A 143 9.50 18.25 14.76
C HIS A 143 8.05 17.77 15.05
N LEU A 144 7.60 16.77 14.30
CA LEU A 144 6.25 16.21 14.44
C LEU A 144 6.15 15.28 15.66
N ARG A 145 4.90 14.97 16.02
CA ARG A 145 4.54 13.91 16.97
C ARG A 145 4.29 12.62 16.21
N LEU A 146 4.58 11.49 16.85
CA LEU A 146 4.46 10.14 16.28
C LEU A 146 3.67 9.22 17.22
N ALA A 147 2.89 8.32 16.64
CA ALA A 147 2.32 7.15 17.29
C ALA A 147 2.62 5.92 16.45
N PHE A 148 2.61 4.75 17.06
CA PHE A 148 2.75 3.50 16.34
C PHE A 148 1.77 2.45 16.82
N THR A 149 1.46 1.50 15.95
CA THR A 149 0.60 0.35 16.25
C THR A 149 1.32 -0.90 15.82
N VAL A 150 1.44 -1.88 16.72
CA VAL A 150 2.08 -3.18 16.43
C VAL A 150 1.06 -4.29 16.51
N ARG A 151 1.30 -5.38 15.78
CA ARG A 151 0.56 -6.65 15.91
C ARG A 151 1.51 -7.75 16.30
N ILE A 152 1.19 -8.44 17.38
CA ILE A 152 2.01 -9.53 17.95
C ILE A 152 1.05 -10.67 18.34
N ASN A 153 1.57 -11.89 18.53
CA ASN A 153 0.82 -12.94 19.21
C ASN A 153 0.37 -12.44 20.60
N LYS A 154 -0.87 -12.74 21.00
CA LYS A 154 -1.43 -12.31 22.29
C LYS A 154 -0.56 -12.73 23.47
N THR A 155 0.09 -13.89 23.42
CA THR A 155 0.97 -14.38 24.49
C THR A 155 2.29 -13.61 24.61
N GLY A 156 2.62 -12.78 23.61
CA GLY A 156 3.82 -11.95 23.63
C GLY A 156 3.65 -10.64 24.41
N TYR A 157 2.42 -10.24 24.75
CA TYR A 157 2.19 -9.05 25.58
C TYR A 157 2.24 -9.40 27.07
N LEU A 158 2.98 -8.61 27.85
CA LEU A 158 3.13 -8.81 29.30
C LEU A 158 1.98 -8.20 30.10
N HIS A 159 1.26 -7.24 29.50
CA HIS A 159 0.10 -6.61 30.11
C HIS A 159 -1.19 -7.12 29.49
N SER A 160 -2.27 -7.12 30.28
CA SER A 160 -3.61 -7.42 29.80
C SER A 160 -4.06 -6.41 28.73
N SER A 161 -4.91 -6.90 27.82
CA SER A 161 -5.49 -6.09 26.75
C SER A 161 -6.18 -4.85 27.31
N GLY A 162 -5.76 -3.67 26.87
CA GLY A 162 -6.33 -2.38 27.29
C GLY A 162 -5.88 -1.91 28.67
N SER A 163 -4.80 -2.47 29.22
CA SER A 163 -4.20 -1.96 30.46
C SER A 163 -3.70 -0.52 30.30
N HIS A 164 -3.96 0.32 31.31
CA HIS A 164 -3.43 1.70 31.35
C HIS A 164 -1.90 1.73 31.50
N THR A 165 -1.31 0.69 32.08
CA THR A 165 0.15 0.56 32.21
C THR A 165 0.83 0.28 30.87
N ASP A 166 0.12 -0.39 29.97
CA ASP A 166 0.63 -0.75 28.64
C ASP A 166 0.56 0.42 27.68
N SER A 167 -0.65 0.97 27.51
CA SER A 167 -0.93 2.04 26.55
C SER A 167 -1.69 3.18 27.24
N PRO A 168 -1.00 4.08 27.97
CA PRO A 168 -1.62 5.18 28.69
C PRO A 168 -2.54 6.02 27.78
N GLY A 169 -3.79 6.17 28.19
CA GLY A 169 -4.79 6.97 27.46
C GLY A 169 -5.50 6.26 26.30
N ILE A 170 -5.10 5.05 25.90
CA ILE A 170 -5.59 4.39 24.69
C ILE A 170 -6.25 3.04 25.02
N ARG A 171 -7.26 3.07 25.89
CA ARG A 171 -7.98 1.86 26.34
C ARG A 171 -8.72 1.14 25.21
N ARG A 172 -9.06 1.83 24.11
CA ARG A 172 -9.95 1.33 23.04
C ARG A 172 -9.26 0.92 21.73
N ASP A 173 -7.95 1.17 21.57
CA ASP A 173 -7.25 0.79 20.32
C ASP A 173 -6.52 -0.55 20.46
N VAL A 174 -7.18 -1.52 21.10
CA VAL A 174 -6.75 -2.92 21.13
C VAL A 174 -7.67 -3.73 20.24
N ILE A 175 -7.11 -4.33 19.19
CA ILE A 175 -7.87 -5.15 18.24
C ILE A 175 -7.39 -6.59 18.34
N GLN A 176 -8.21 -7.42 18.98
CA GLN A 176 -8.01 -8.87 19.00
C GLN A 176 -8.44 -9.47 17.67
N ARG A 177 -7.60 -10.35 17.10
CA ARG A 177 -7.82 -10.99 15.81
C ARG A 177 -8.11 -12.48 16.01
N ALA A 178 -8.81 -13.08 15.06
CA ALA A 178 -9.15 -14.51 15.11
C ALA A 178 -7.94 -15.44 15.04
N ASP A 179 -6.79 -14.97 14.56
CA ASP A 179 -5.54 -15.72 14.46
C ASP A 179 -4.66 -15.62 15.72
N HIS A 180 -5.27 -15.38 16.88
CA HIS A 180 -4.60 -15.26 18.18
C HIS A 180 -3.54 -14.16 18.28
N THR A 181 -3.58 -13.20 17.35
CA THR A 181 -2.78 -11.98 17.44
C THR A 181 -3.61 -10.80 17.93
N GLU A 182 -2.92 -9.80 18.43
CA GLU A 182 -3.52 -8.58 18.95
C GLU A 182 -2.76 -7.36 18.46
N GLU A 183 -3.50 -6.38 17.93
CA GLU A 183 -2.97 -5.07 17.58
C GLU A 183 -3.09 -4.12 18.77
N ARG A 184 -1.99 -3.44 19.14
CA ARG A 184 -1.97 -2.42 20.19
C ARG A 184 -1.34 -1.14 19.68
N SER A 185 -1.96 -0.01 20.05
CA SER A 185 -1.51 1.33 19.67
C SER A 185 -0.83 2.04 20.84
N TYR A 186 0.33 2.62 20.56
CA TYR A 186 1.13 3.40 21.49
C TYR A 186 1.17 4.85 20.99
N GLY A 187 0.52 5.74 21.75
CA GLY A 187 0.33 7.14 21.40
C GLY A 187 -0.85 7.41 20.46
N SER A 188 -1.41 8.61 20.54
CA SER A 188 -2.43 9.13 19.63
C SER A 188 -2.41 10.66 19.60
N ALA A 189 -3.06 11.26 18.60
CA ALA A 189 -3.23 12.71 18.56
C ALA A 189 -4.06 13.25 19.75
N ALA A 190 -4.91 12.42 20.37
CA ALA A 190 -5.76 12.82 21.49
C ALA A 190 -5.08 12.66 22.86
N THR A 191 -4.22 11.65 23.00
CA THR A 191 -3.65 11.23 24.30
C THR A 191 -2.15 11.52 24.40
N GLY A 192 -1.58 12.16 23.37
CA GLY A 192 -0.15 12.37 23.22
C GLY A 192 0.53 11.23 22.48
N GLY A 193 1.64 11.56 21.82
CA GLY A 193 2.52 10.61 21.13
C GLY A 193 3.96 10.73 21.60
N PHE A 194 4.87 10.23 20.79
CA PHE A 194 6.31 10.39 20.93
C PHE A 194 6.78 11.60 20.13
N ALA A 195 7.87 12.24 20.53
CA ALA A 195 8.56 13.15 19.62
C ALA A 195 9.18 12.33 18.47
N ALA A 196 8.97 12.75 17.23
CA ALA A 196 9.51 12.01 16.08
C ALA A 196 11.05 11.99 16.09
N THR A 197 11.70 13.00 16.67
CA THR A 197 13.16 13.07 16.88
C THR A 197 13.68 11.92 17.74
N ASP A 198 12.98 11.59 18.83
CA ASP A 198 13.42 10.54 19.76
C ASP A 198 13.32 9.16 19.12
N ILE A 199 12.24 8.94 18.35
CA ILE A 199 12.03 7.71 17.60
C ILE A 199 13.04 7.61 16.46
N ALA A 200 13.36 8.71 15.77
CA ALA A 200 14.39 8.74 14.74
C ALA A 200 15.77 8.35 15.29
N ALA A 201 16.16 8.92 16.44
CA ALA A 201 17.41 8.57 17.11
C ALA A 201 17.50 7.07 17.46
N ARG A 202 16.39 6.48 17.94
CA ARG A 202 16.32 5.02 18.19
C ARG A 202 16.44 4.20 16.92
N VAL A 203 15.77 4.63 15.83
CA VAL A 203 15.88 3.96 14.52
C VAL A 203 17.30 4.02 13.99
N ASP A 204 17.99 5.16 14.13
CA ASP A 204 19.38 5.29 13.70
C ASP A 204 20.33 4.43 14.56
N ALA A 205 20.11 4.38 15.87
CA ALA A 205 20.84 3.49 16.78
C ALA A 205 20.65 1.99 16.44
N ALA A 206 19.49 1.63 15.87
CA ALA A 206 19.19 0.30 15.35
C ALA A 206 19.66 0.10 13.89
N GLY A 207 20.57 0.93 13.38
CA GLY A 207 21.10 0.81 12.01
C GLY A 207 20.06 1.10 10.91
N GLY A 208 18.98 1.81 11.24
CA GLY A 208 17.86 2.09 10.34
C GLY A 208 16.76 1.03 10.35
N ASP A 209 16.85 0.00 11.20
CA ASP A 209 15.82 -1.01 11.39
C ASP A 209 14.70 -0.46 12.31
N VAL A 210 13.56 -0.16 11.70
CA VAL A 210 12.39 0.39 12.40
C VAL A 210 11.70 -0.69 13.23
N THR A 211 11.71 -1.94 12.78
CA THR A 211 11.13 -3.05 13.55
C THR A 211 11.93 -3.25 14.85
N ALA A 212 13.26 -3.30 14.75
CA ALA A 212 14.15 -3.50 15.89
C ALA A 212 14.05 -2.34 16.89
N ALA A 213 14.03 -1.09 16.43
CA ALA A 213 13.91 0.08 17.30
C ALA A 213 12.59 0.07 18.11
N ILE A 214 11.47 -0.30 17.48
CA ILE A 214 10.17 -0.39 18.15
C ILE A 214 10.09 -1.60 19.07
N HIS A 215 10.62 -2.76 18.63
CA HIS A 215 10.69 -3.97 19.46
C HIS A 215 11.51 -3.72 20.73
N GLN A 216 12.71 -3.15 20.58
CA GLN A 216 13.58 -2.78 21.69
C GLN A 216 12.86 -1.85 22.69
N TRP A 217 12.20 -0.79 22.20
CA TRP A 217 11.44 0.09 23.10
C TRP A 217 10.34 -0.67 23.86
N LEU A 218 9.59 -1.54 23.19
CA LEU A 218 8.52 -2.33 23.82
C LEU A 218 9.06 -3.29 24.88
N THR A 219 10.23 -3.89 24.64
CA THR A 219 10.92 -4.76 25.60
C THR A 219 11.50 -3.97 26.78
N GLU A 220 12.23 -2.88 26.52
CA GLU A 220 12.82 -2.01 27.56
C GLU A 220 11.78 -1.46 28.53
N THR A 221 10.58 -1.19 28.01
CA THR A 221 9.47 -0.67 28.80
C THR A 221 8.57 -1.77 29.36
N GLY A 222 8.89 -3.06 29.13
CA GLY A 222 8.15 -4.18 29.71
C GLY A 222 6.74 -4.39 29.17
N ARG A 223 6.45 -3.95 27.93
CA ARG A 223 5.15 -4.19 27.28
C ARG A 223 5.08 -5.56 26.61
N ILE A 224 6.21 -6.07 26.14
CA ILE A 224 6.30 -7.36 25.44
C ILE A 224 7.43 -8.23 25.98
N ASP A 225 7.26 -9.53 25.84
CA ASP A 225 8.34 -10.50 26.02
C ASP A 225 9.46 -10.29 24.97
N PRO A 226 10.74 -10.39 25.33
CA PRO A 226 11.85 -10.23 24.37
C PRO A 226 11.78 -11.16 23.14
N ALA A 227 11.21 -12.36 23.28
CA ALA A 227 11.04 -13.32 22.19
C ALA A 227 9.79 -13.04 21.33
N ALA A 228 8.97 -12.06 21.70
CA ALA A 228 7.76 -11.72 20.96
C ALA A 228 8.08 -11.16 19.56
N HIS A 229 7.34 -11.61 18.56
CA HIS A 229 7.56 -11.22 17.17
C HIS A 229 6.50 -10.25 16.64
N ILE A 230 6.94 -9.09 16.17
CA ILE A 230 6.08 -8.10 15.49
C ILE A 230 5.75 -8.62 14.09
N THR A 231 4.47 -8.84 13.81
CA THR A 231 3.98 -9.29 12.49
C THR A 231 3.48 -8.13 11.63
N HIS A 232 3.24 -6.98 12.26
CA HIS A 232 2.70 -5.80 11.65
C HIS A 232 3.15 -4.55 12.39
N LEU A 233 3.45 -3.48 11.65
CA LEU A 233 3.77 -2.18 12.21
C LEU A 233 3.12 -1.06 11.39
N GLU A 234 2.50 -0.12 12.08
CA GLU A 234 1.96 1.12 11.53
C GLU A 234 2.56 2.30 12.27
N ILE A 235 2.93 3.35 11.54
CA ILE A 235 3.42 4.63 12.07
C ILE A 235 2.46 5.72 11.61
N ARG A 236 2.05 6.58 12.54
CA ARG A 236 1.19 7.74 12.31
C ARG A 236 1.88 8.99 12.86
N THR A 237 1.86 10.08 12.11
CA THR A 237 2.52 11.35 12.48
C THR A 237 1.59 12.52 12.29
N TRP A 238 1.72 13.54 13.14
CA TRP A 238 0.93 14.77 13.09
C TRP A 238 1.70 15.95 13.67
N ARG A 239 1.31 17.17 13.29
CA ARG A 239 1.79 18.38 13.98
C ARG A 239 1.20 18.46 15.39
N PRO A 240 2.01 18.73 16.42
CA PRO A 240 1.47 19.10 17.71
C PRO A 240 0.55 20.31 17.56
N ARG A 241 -0.53 20.35 18.35
CA ARG A 241 -1.44 21.49 18.43
C ARG A 241 -0.84 22.58 19.30
#